data_AF-A0A8X7UR29-F1
#
_entry.id   AF-A0A8X7UR29-F1
#
_cell.length_a   1.000
_cell.length_b   1.000
_cell.length_c   1.000
_cell.angle_alpha   90.00
_cell.angle_beta   90.00
_cell.angle_gamma   90.00
#
_symmetry.space_group_name_H-M   'P 1'
#
loop_
_entity.id
_entity.type
_entity.pdbx_description
1 polymer ?
#
loop_
_entity_poly.entity_id
_entity_poly.type
_entity_poly.pdbx_seq_one_letter_code
_entity_poly.pdbx_strand_id
1 'polypeptide(L)'
;MRKVAPKNIWPPMQFGASLISWYEHLGRTVCLVLCKSHRLVDSLTRLFTLNRMRTYLIEGFLCHIHNGSWHTLHNIIFGSGGKLESYLDHVRDHVDCDVTIFHGGKDEVIPVECSYSVKTKVPRATVHVIPDKDHITIVVGRQKDFARELELIWQRSTTLISEYI
;
A
#
# COMPACT_ATOMS: atom_id res chain seq x y z
N MET A 1 -31.32 25.40 -33.96
CA MET A 1 -30.15 25.08 -33.12
C MET A 1 -30.62 24.21 -31.96
N ARG A 2 -30.14 22.96 -31.86
CA ARG A 2 -30.41 22.09 -30.70
C ARG A 2 -29.90 22.82 -29.45
N LYS A 3 -30.73 22.94 -28.40
CA LYS A 3 -30.29 23.47 -27.09
C LYS A 3 -29.23 22.53 -26.54
N VAL A 4 -27.96 22.87 -26.73
CA VAL A 4 -26.84 22.14 -26.15
C VAL A 4 -26.80 22.51 -24.67
N ALA A 5 -27.18 21.55 -23.83
CA ALA A 5 -27.25 21.64 -22.36
C ALA A 5 -28.30 22.65 -21.79
N PRO A 6 -29.57 22.23 -21.60
CA PRO A 6 -30.46 22.97 -20.70
C PRO A 6 -29.86 23.04 -19.29
N LYS A 7 -30.06 24.16 -18.56
CA LYS A 7 -29.63 24.36 -17.16
C LYS A 7 -30.44 23.48 -16.21
N ASN A 8 -30.28 22.17 -16.33
CA ASN A 8 -30.87 21.18 -15.44
C ASN A 8 -29.77 20.65 -14.53
N ILE A 9 -30.07 20.57 -13.23
CA ILE A 9 -29.18 19.92 -12.26
C ILE A 9 -29.08 18.45 -12.68
N TRP A 10 -27.85 17.94 -12.74
CA TRP A 10 -27.63 16.56 -13.14
C TRP A 10 -28.27 15.61 -12.12
N PRO A 11 -28.90 14.50 -12.57
CA PRO A 11 -29.26 13.43 -11.68
C PRO A 11 -28.04 13.01 -10.83
N PRO A 12 -28.16 12.88 -9.50
CA PRO A 12 -27.01 12.63 -8.62
C PRO A 12 -26.14 11.44 -9.07
N MET A 13 -26.77 10.38 -9.59
CA MET A 13 -26.07 9.21 -10.10
C MET A 13 -25.24 9.50 -11.36
N GLN A 14 -25.75 10.31 -12.28
CA GLN A 14 -25.01 10.72 -13.49
C GLN A 14 -23.88 11.68 -13.14
N PHE A 15 -24.12 12.58 -12.17
CA PHE A 15 -23.10 13.46 -11.65
C PHE A 15 -21.95 12.66 -11.01
N GLY A 16 -22.27 11.72 -10.12
CA GLY A 16 -21.29 10.82 -9.51
C GLY A 16 -20.52 10.00 -10.54
N ALA A 17 -21.19 9.42 -11.53
CA ALA A 17 -20.54 8.70 -12.62
C ALA A 17 -19.59 9.58 -13.44
N SER A 18 -19.95 10.86 -13.69
CA SER A 18 -19.09 11.80 -14.40
C SER A 18 -17.86 12.20 -13.59
N LEU A 19 -17.98 12.35 -12.26
CA LEU A 19 -16.86 12.63 -11.37
C LEU A 19 -15.89 11.44 -11.31
N ILE A 20 -16.40 10.22 -11.19
CA ILE A 20 -15.58 9.00 -11.19
C ILE A 20 -14.90 8.82 -12.54
N SER A 21 -15.63 8.99 -13.64
CA SER A 21 -15.07 8.92 -14.99
C SER A 21 -14.00 9.99 -15.20
N TRP A 22 -14.22 11.22 -14.73
CA TRP A 22 -13.24 12.29 -14.80
C TRP A 22 -11.99 11.98 -13.97
N TYR A 23 -12.16 11.50 -12.74
CA TYR A 23 -11.06 11.11 -11.86
C TYR A 23 -10.24 9.94 -12.46
N GLU A 24 -10.92 8.94 -13.03
CA GLU A 24 -10.29 7.81 -13.69
C GLU A 24 -9.47 8.26 -14.92
N HIS A 25 -10.07 9.05 -15.82
CA HIS A 25 -9.42 9.43 -17.07
C HIS A 25 -8.35 10.50 -16.86
N LEU A 26 -8.62 11.55 -16.07
CA LEU A 26 -7.62 12.56 -15.74
C LEU A 26 -6.48 11.96 -14.92
N GLY A 27 -6.80 11.13 -13.93
CA GLY A 27 -5.82 10.41 -13.12
C GLY A 27 -4.91 9.56 -13.99
N ARG A 28 -5.46 8.76 -14.91
CA ARG A 28 -4.67 7.99 -15.89
C ARG A 28 -3.78 8.86 -16.74
N THR A 29 -4.31 9.94 -17.32
CA THR A 29 -3.54 10.83 -18.19
C THR A 29 -2.38 11.48 -17.45
N VAL A 30 -2.63 12.06 -16.26
CA VAL A 30 -1.58 12.69 -15.45
C VAL A 30 -0.53 11.68 -15.04
N CYS A 31 -0.94 10.50 -14.58
CA CYS A 31 0.02 9.46 -14.20
C CYS A 31 0.86 8.97 -15.39
N LEU A 32 0.26 8.76 -16.57
CA LEU A 32 1.00 8.37 -17.77
C LEU A 32 2.04 9.43 -18.18
N VAL A 33 1.68 10.72 -18.07
CA VAL A 33 2.62 11.82 -18.34
C VAL A 33 3.77 11.80 -17.34
N LEU A 34 3.48 11.63 -16.05
CA LEU A 34 4.51 11.56 -15.01
C LEU A 34 5.40 10.33 -15.16
N CYS A 35 4.84 9.15 -15.46
CA CYS A 35 5.58 7.93 -15.76
C CYS A 35 6.47 8.10 -17.00
N LYS A 36 5.96 8.70 -18.08
CA LYS A 36 6.73 8.92 -19.31
C LYS A 36 7.90 9.89 -19.07
N SER A 37 7.68 10.90 -18.25
CA SER A 37 8.68 11.92 -17.91
C SER A 37 9.48 11.60 -16.63
N HIS A 38 9.41 10.37 -16.10
CA HIS A 38 10.01 10.01 -14.80
C HIS A 38 11.49 10.38 -14.69
N ARG A 39 12.28 10.27 -15.78
CA ARG A 39 13.69 10.67 -15.81
C ARG A 39 13.91 12.17 -15.60
N LEU A 40 13.04 13.00 -16.17
CA LEU A 40 13.08 14.45 -15.97
C LEU A 40 12.64 14.81 -14.56
N VAL A 41 11.60 14.13 -14.05
CA VAL A 41 11.14 14.32 -12.68
C VAL A 41 12.23 13.90 -11.69
N ASP A 42 12.88 12.75 -11.88
CA ASP A 42 14.01 12.32 -11.04
C ASP A 42 15.16 13.34 -11.07
N SER A 43 15.52 13.84 -12.26
CA SER A 43 16.58 14.86 -12.41
C SER A 43 16.24 16.17 -11.70
N LEU A 44 15.00 16.65 -11.84
CA LEU A 44 14.52 17.84 -11.11
C LEU A 44 14.50 17.58 -9.61
N THR A 45 14.04 16.41 -9.18
CA THR A 45 13.96 16.07 -7.75
C THR A 45 15.35 15.98 -7.14
N ARG A 46 16.34 15.42 -7.84
CA ARG A 46 17.75 15.44 -7.43
C ARG A 46 18.29 16.86 -7.28
N LEU A 47 17.95 17.74 -8.22
CA LEU A 47 18.36 19.15 -8.20
C LEU A 47 17.74 19.89 -6.99
N PHE A 48 16.43 19.74 -6.77
CA PHE A 48 15.72 20.43 -5.68
C PHE A 48 16.01 19.83 -4.30
N THR A 49 16.19 18.52 -4.20
CA THR A 49 16.47 17.84 -2.92
C THR A 49 17.97 17.71 -2.63
N LEU A 50 18.84 18.24 -3.51
CA LEU A 50 20.30 18.13 -3.41
C LEU A 50 20.76 16.68 -3.19
N ASN A 51 20.15 15.71 -3.89
CA ASN A 51 20.36 14.26 -3.72
C ASN A 51 20.10 13.71 -2.30
N ARG A 52 19.39 14.45 -1.43
CA ARG A 52 19.07 13.99 -0.07
C ARG A 52 18.03 12.87 -0.06
N MET A 53 17.19 12.77 -1.08
CA MET A 53 16.20 11.70 -1.23
C MET A 53 16.75 10.58 -2.13
N ARG A 54 16.44 9.34 -1.76
CA ARG A 54 16.82 8.17 -2.56
C ARG A 54 15.93 8.08 -3.80
N THR A 55 16.56 8.10 -4.96
CA THR A 55 15.93 8.21 -6.28
C THR A 55 15.00 7.05 -6.61
N TYR A 56 15.29 5.85 -6.11
CA TYR A 56 14.42 4.69 -6.31
C TYR A 56 13.04 4.82 -5.65
N LEU A 57 12.90 5.60 -4.57
CA LEU A 57 11.60 5.84 -3.93
C LEU A 57 10.72 6.73 -4.82
N ILE A 58 11.33 7.74 -5.44
CA ILE A 58 10.66 8.65 -6.37
C ILE A 58 10.26 7.89 -7.63
N GLU A 59 11.17 7.09 -8.18
CA GLU A 59 10.91 6.26 -9.36
C GLU A 59 9.77 5.25 -9.10
N GLY A 60 9.83 4.52 -7.98
CA GLY A 60 8.77 3.58 -7.59
C GLY A 60 7.43 4.27 -7.38
N PHE A 61 7.42 5.44 -6.71
CA PHE A 61 6.20 6.22 -6.53
C PHE A 61 5.61 6.65 -7.87
N LEU A 62 6.40 7.27 -8.75
CA LEU A 62 5.91 7.76 -10.04
C LEU A 62 5.38 6.63 -10.93
N CYS A 63 6.04 5.47 -10.95
CA CYS A 63 5.62 4.33 -11.75
C CYS A 63 4.33 3.67 -11.25
N HIS A 64 3.99 3.81 -9.96
CA HIS A 64 2.86 3.10 -9.33
C HIS A 64 1.78 4.01 -8.75
N ILE A 65 1.93 5.33 -8.81
CA ILE A 65 1.00 6.30 -8.20
C ILE A 65 -0.44 6.14 -8.70
N HIS A 66 -0.63 5.82 -9.99
CA HIS A 66 -1.96 5.58 -10.55
C HIS A 66 -2.62 4.38 -9.88
N ASN A 67 -1.88 3.27 -9.82
CA ASN A 67 -2.37 2.02 -9.28
C ASN A 67 -2.65 2.16 -7.78
N GLY A 68 -1.72 2.76 -7.03
CA GLY A 68 -1.89 3.03 -5.61
C GLY A 68 -3.11 3.91 -5.32
N SER A 69 -3.27 5.03 -6.05
CA SER A 69 -4.42 5.93 -5.85
C SER A 69 -5.76 5.27 -6.18
N TRP A 70 -5.80 4.47 -7.25
CA TRP A 70 -7.00 3.72 -7.63
C TRP A 70 -7.35 2.62 -6.60
N HIS A 71 -6.36 1.87 -6.12
CA HIS A 71 -6.59 0.88 -5.07
C HIS A 71 -7.03 1.51 -3.75
N THR A 72 -6.45 2.65 -3.35
CA THR A 72 -6.90 3.38 -2.15
C THR A 72 -8.35 3.86 -2.28
N LEU A 73 -8.74 4.36 -3.46
CA LEU A 73 -10.13 4.72 -3.76
C LEU A 73 -11.07 3.51 -3.55
N HIS A 74 -10.71 2.35 -4.10
CA HIS A 74 -11.49 1.13 -3.93
C HIS A 74 -11.53 0.58 -2.50
N ASN A 75 -10.43 0.74 -1.76
CA ASN A 75 -10.33 0.27 -0.38
C ASN A 75 -11.16 1.12 0.58
N ILE A 76 -11.19 2.43 0.38
CA ILE A 76 -11.84 3.38 1.30
C ILE A 76 -13.27 3.72 0.84
N ILE A 77 -13.47 4.13 -0.41
CA ILE A 77 -14.77 4.62 -0.90
C ILE A 77 -15.69 3.46 -1.28
N PHE A 78 -15.15 2.43 -1.95
CA PHE A 78 -15.95 1.29 -2.40
C PHE A 78 -15.95 0.12 -1.40
N GLY A 79 -15.45 0.35 -0.19
CA GLY A 79 -15.66 -0.53 0.96
C GLY A 79 -14.90 -1.86 0.92
N SER A 80 -13.89 -2.03 0.05
CA SER A 80 -13.07 -3.25 0.07
C SER A 80 -12.33 -3.45 1.41
N GLY A 81 -12.09 -2.38 2.17
CA GLY A 81 -11.60 -2.46 3.55
C GLY A 81 -12.50 -3.26 4.48
N GLY A 82 -13.82 -3.30 4.24
CA GLY A 82 -14.78 -4.09 5.01
C GLY A 82 -14.63 -5.61 4.84
N LYS A 83 -13.86 -6.07 3.84
CA LYS A 83 -13.57 -7.50 3.63
C LYS A 83 -12.37 -8.02 4.41
N LEU A 84 -11.54 -7.12 4.96
CA LEU A 84 -10.31 -7.49 5.68
C LEU A 84 -10.60 -8.44 6.86
N GLU A 85 -11.70 -8.19 7.57
CA GLU A 85 -12.22 -9.03 8.64
C GLU A 85 -12.33 -10.50 8.19
N SER A 86 -13.03 -10.75 7.08
CA SER A 86 -13.25 -12.07 6.52
C SER A 86 -11.96 -12.73 6.01
N TYR A 87 -11.02 -11.95 5.46
CA TYR A 87 -9.72 -12.46 5.05
C TYR A 87 -8.90 -12.94 6.25
N LEU A 88 -8.91 -12.20 7.36
CA LEU A 88 -8.23 -12.61 8.59
C LEU A 88 -8.89 -13.84 9.23
N ASP A 89 -10.23 -13.96 9.17
CA ASP A 89 -10.93 -15.18 9.59
C ASP A 89 -10.51 -16.39 8.74
N HIS A 90 -10.41 -16.22 7.43
CA HIS A 90 -9.94 -17.29 6.55
C HIS A 90 -8.50 -17.68 6.84
N VAL A 91 -7.59 -16.71 7.03
CA VAL A 91 -6.21 -16.99 7.45
C VAL A 91 -6.21 -17.75 8.77
N ARG A 92 -6.96 -17.30 9.79
CA ARG A 92 -7.06 -17.99 11.09
C ARG A 92 -7.47 -19.45 10.93
N ASP A 93 -8.55 -19.70 10.21
CA ASP A 93 -9.27 -20.98 10.27
C ASP A 93 -8.83 -21.99 9.20
N HIS A 94 -8.31 -21.53 8.05
CA HIS A 94 -8.14 -22.38 6.86
C HIS A 94 -6.72 -22.42 6.32
N VAL A 95 -5.82 -21.54 6.80
CA VAL A 95 -4.45 -21.49 6.32
C VAL A 95 -3.53 -21.96 7.43
N ASP A 96 -2.74 -23.00 7.16
CA ASP A 96 -1.69 -23.45 8.06
C ASP A 96 -0.36 -22.84 7.63
N CYS A 97 -0.08 -21.64 8.14
CA CYS A 97 1.20 -20.97 7.94
C CYS A 97 1.54 -20.06 9.11
N ASP A 98 2.85 -19.91 9.36
CA ASP A 98 3.36 -18.92 10.29
C ASP A 98 3.14 -17.51 9.73
N VAL A 99 2.58 -16.65 10.58
CA VAL A 99 2.31 -15.26 10.23
C VAL A 99 3.26 -14.37 11.02
N THR A 100 4.06 -13.57 10.33
CA THR A 100 4.96 -12.60 10.96
C THR A 100 4.62 -11.18 10.49
N ILE A 101 4.47 -10.25 11.44
CA ILE A 101 4.09 -8.87 11.20
C ILE A 101 5.22 -7.97 11.70
N PHE A 102 5.79 -7.16 10.81
CA PHE A 102 6.74 -6.11 11.18
C PHE A 102 6.01 -4.77 11.23
N HIS A 103 6.20 -4.01 12.30
CA HIS A 103 5.54 -2.72 12.49
C HIS A 103 6.50 -1.69 13.08
N GLY A 104 6.42 -0.44 12.64
CA GLY A 104 7.25 0.65 13.15
C GLY A 104 6.69 1.22 14.45
N GLY A 105 7.48 1.32 15.51
CA GLY A 105 7.02 1.86 16.80
C GLY A 105 6.62 3.34 16.77
N LYS A 106 6.98 4.07 15.72
CA LYS A 106 6.61 5.47 15.45
C LYS A 106 5.88 5.59 14.10
N ASP A 107 5.13 4.57 13.71
CA ASP A 107 4.30 4.63 12.51
C ASP A 107 3.14 5.62 12.74
N GLU A 108 3.13 6.71 11.97
CA GLU A 108 2.07 7.74 12.00
C GLU A 108 0.96 7.48 10.96
N VAL A 109 1.16 6.50 10.07
CA VAL A 109 0.21 6.12 9.01
C VAL A 109 -0.76 5.06 9.51
N ILE A 110 -0.25 4.04 10.20
CA ILE A 110 -1.02 2.94 10.75
C ILE A 110 -0.71 2.81 12.24
N PRO A 111 -1.70 2.95 13.15
CA PRO A 111 -1.48 2.75 14.57
C PRO A 111 -0.98 1.33 14.88
N VAL A 112 -0.06 1.20 15.84
CA VAL A 112 0.51 -0.10 16.24
C VAL A 112 -0.54 -1.07 16.79
N GLU A 113 -1.62 -0.52 17.35
CA GLU A 113 -2.79 -1.24 17.85
C GLU A 113 -3.45 -2.09 16.75
N CYS A 114 -3.36 -1.68 15.47
CA CYS A 114 -3.85 -2.48 14.36
C CYS A 114 -3.09 -3.81 14.25
N SER A 115 -1.77 -3.81 14.44
CA SER A 115 -0.96 -5.04 14.41
C SER A 115 -1.30 -5.97 15.59
N TYR A 116 -1.54 -5.40 16.77
CA TYR A 116 -1.99 -6.19 17.92
C TYR A 116 -3.41 -6.75 17.71
N SER A 117 -4.30 -5.99 17.08
CA SER A 117 -5.65 -6.45 16.74
C SER A 117 -5.60 -7.64 15.77
N VAL A 118 -4.70 -7.60 14.78
CA VAL A 118 -4.45 -8.75 13.90
C VAL A 118 -3.97 -9.96 14.69
N LYS A 119 -3.06 -9.79 15.66
CA LYS A 119 -2.61 -10.89 16.53
C LYS A 119 -3.73 -11.45 17.40
N THR A 120 -4.62 -10.62 17.93
CA THR A 120 -5.79 -11.08 18.67
C THR A 120 -6.69 -11.93 17.78
N LYS A 121 -6.84 -11.55 16.51
CA LYS A 121 -7.66 -12.27 15.54
C LYS A 121 -6.99 -13.53 14.98
N VAL A 122 -5.68 -13.51 14.79
CA VAL A 122 -4.85 -14.63 14.32
C VAL A 122 -3.81 -14.94 15.39
N PRO A 123 -4.13 -15.78 16.41
CA PRO A 123 -3.28 -15.94 17.60
C PRO A 123 -1.86 -16.42 17.33
N ARG A 124 -1.64 -17.17 16.24
CA ARG A 124 -0.32 -17.63 15.80
C ARG A 124 0.54 -16.54 15.15
N ALA A 125 -0.02 -15.36 14.90
CA ALA A 125 0.74 -14.25 14.34
C ALA A 125 1.77 -13.71 15.36
N THR A 126 3.01 -13.58 14.91
CA THR A 126 4.10 -12.96 15.67
C THR A 126 4.25 -11.50 15.23
N VAL A 127 4.10 -10.57 16.18
CA VAL A 127 4.24 -9.13 15.92
C VAL A 127 5.60 -8.66 16.41
N HIS A 128 6.40 -8.11 15.51
CA HIS A 128 7.69 -7.47 15.78
C HIS A 128 7.55 -5.96 15.62
N VAL A 129 7.51 -5.26 16.75
CA VAL A 129 7.54 -3.79 16.76
C VAL A 129 8.98 -3.33 16.79
N ILE A 130 9.39 -2.58 15.77
CA ILE A 130 10.76 -2.06 15.64
C ILE A 130 10.78 -0.65 16.22
N PRO A 131 11.54 -0.39 17.31
CA PRO A 131 11.57 0.91 17.96
C PRO A 131 12.15 1.98 17.03
N ASP A 132 11.65 3.22 17.19
CA ASP A 132 12.12 4.40 16.46
C ASP A 132 12.06 4.29 14.92
N LYS A 133 11.17 3.44 14.40
CA LYS A 133 10.88 3.33 12.96
C LYS A 133 9.43 3.69 12.65
N ASP A 134 9.26 4.32 11.50
CA ASP A 134 7.98 4.66 10.89
C ASP A 134 7.60 3.66 9.78
N HIS A 135 6.46 3.89 9.13
CA HIS A 135 5.90 3.06 8.06
C HIS A 135 6.88 2.70 6.93
N ILE A 136 7.84 3.57 6.64
CA ILE A 136 8.80 3.42 5.55
C ILE A 136 10.14 2.92 6.09
N THR A 137 10.59 3.46 7.22
CA THR A 137 11.92 3.16 7.78
C THR A 137 12.01 1.81 8.48
N ILE A 138 10.89 1.09 8.62
CA ILE A 138 10.92 -0.35 8.93
C ILE A 138 11.80 -1.13 7.92
N VAL A 139 11.80 -0.71 6.64
CA VAL A 139 12.61 -1.31 5.57
C VAL A 139 13.71 -0.35 5.09
N VAL A 140 13.36 0.91 4.79
CA VAL A 140 14.30 1.85 4.20
C VAL A 140 15.37 2.26 5.22
N GLY A 141 16.63 1.96 4.90
CA GLY A 141 17.78 2.20 5.79
C GLY A 141 18.10 1.01 6.69
N ARG A 142 17.25 -0.03 6.69
CA ARG A 142 17.44 -1.30 7.41
C ARG A 142 17.46 -2.51 6.49
N GLN A 143 17.74 -2.34 5.20
CA GLN A 143 17.57 -3.40 4.20
C GLN A 143 18.34 -4.69 4.53
N LYS A 144 19.57 -4.57 5.04
CA LYS A 144 20.39 -5.74 5.42
C LYS A 144 19.81 -6.47 6.64
N ASP A 145 19.38 -5.72 7.65
CA ASP A 145 18.74 -6.30 8.84
C ASP A 145 17.41 -6.95 8.50
N PHE A 146 16.60 -6.28 7.70
CA PHE A 146 15.32 -6.80 7.24
C PHE A 146 15.49 -8.05 6.38
N ALA A 147 16.46 -8.08 5.47
CA ALA A 147 16.78 -9.28 4.70
C ALA A 147 17.17 -10.45 5.60
N ARG A 148 18.01 -10.22 6.61
CA ARG A 148 18.39 -11.23 7.61
C ARG A 148 17.19 -11.72 8.43
N GLU A 149 16.29 -10.82 8.83
CA GLU A 149 15.03 -11.17 9.52
C GLU A 149 14.16 -12.08 8.64
N LEU A 150 14.06 -11.79 7.34
CA LEU A 150 13.35 -12.63 6.37
C LEU A 150 14.02 -14.00 6.16
N GLU A 151 15.36 -14.04 6.06
CA GLU A 151 16.12 -15.30 5.98
C GLU A 151 15.86 -16.20 7.19
N LEU A 152 15.81 -15.63 8.39
CA LEU A 152 15.49 -16.38 9.62
C LEU A 152 14.04 -16.89 9.66
N ILE A 153 13.09 -16.15 9.08
CA ILE A 153 11.72 -16.64 8.89
C ILE A 153 11.72 -17.83 7.91
N TRP A 154 12.44 -17.70 6.80
CA TRP A 154 12.52 -18.73 5.76
C TRP A 154 13.20 -20.02 6.23
N GLN A 155 14.25 -19.90 7.03
CA GLN A 155 14.93 -21.06 7.60
C GLN A 155 14.01 -21.83 8.54
N ARG A 156 13.27 -21.13 9.41
CA ARG A 156 12.29 -21.76 10.32
C ARG A 156 11.19 -22.50 9.58
N SER A 157 10.68 -21.94 8.48
CA SER A 157 9.65 -22.61 7.68
C SER A 157 10.17 -23.87 6.98
N THR A 158 11.45 -23.89 6.59
CA THR A 158 12.06 -25.06 5.94
C THR A 158 12.28 -26.22 6.93
N THR A 159 12.62 -25.93 8.18
CA THR A 159 12.78 -26.94 9.23
C THR A 159 11.45 -27.64 9.54
N LEU A 160 10.34 -26.90 9.58
CA LEU A 160 9.00 -27.48 9.80
C LEU A 160 8.58 -28.44 8.68
N ILE A 161 8.96 -28.19 7.42
CA ILE A 161 8.65 -29.10 6.31
C ILE A 161 9.44 -30.41 6.43
N SER A 162 10.66 -30.38 6.97
CA SER A 162 11.49 -31.57 7.14
C SER A 162 11.06 -32.47 8.31
N GLU A 163 10.28 -31.96 9.27
CA GLU A 163 9.73 -32.76 10.38
C GLU A 163 8.41 -33.47 10.02
N TYR A 164 7.79 -33.11 8.89
CA TYR A 164 6.53 -33.67 8.39
C TYR A 164 6.70 -34.59 7.15
N ILE A 165 7.93 -34.85 6.71
CA ILE A 165 8.28 -35.85 5.67
C ILE A 165 9.06 -36.99 6.33
#